data_AF-A0A8S0ZHK5-F1
#
_entry.id   AF-A0A8S0ZHK5-F1
#
_cell.length_a   1.000
_cell.length_b   1.000
_cell.length_c   1.000
_cell.angle_alpha   90.00
_cell.angle_beta   90.00
_cell.angle_gamma   90.00
#
_symmetry.space_group_name_H-M   'P 1'
#
loop_
_entity.id
_entity.type
_entity.pdbx_description
1 polymer ?
#
loop_
_entity_poly.entity_id
_entity_poly.type
_entity_poly.pdbx_seq_one_letter_code
_entity_poly.pdbx_strand_id
1 'polypeptide(L)'
;MGRHKEWRKIAKRERRRRIRTHLAKQEENEHRNESFLKEQELMETLMLEQIKKSNKEENDKWIQAEKINIEQWNKLQEEREKLHQKHLEQVAKIKLEFELEQKNKKIEEERLKEVQRKHKKKQAIFMHNLDKFLSGDADEPPSELRVIHETRPNAELCPFFFKTACCRFGDQCSRNHQYPGISKVLLATNFFTHFGLSNANLNEYDTDIMLEYEDSDTYKEFKEFFFDVISEFEKFGKITQFKVCKNHEKHLRGNTYIEFAELRCAVAAYRSLHTRWYGGRQLSLQFSLINSWKNAVCGLQLQRRCPKGRACNFLHVFRNPNNLFSGYSYDNNQDAERSQRSSVRSWRWSESPEPEVPKSRSSERTDRRRRNSRDADDYRKHRRRSPRRSSRR
;
A
#
# COMPACT_ATOMS: atom_id res chain seq x y z
N MET A 1 -143.07 78.16 -36.23
CA MET A 1 -142.25 77.26 -35.37
C MET A 1 -140.83 77.83 -35.23
N GLY A 2 -140.51 78.50 -34.11
CA GLY A 2 -139.33 79.38 -33.95
C GLY A 2 -138.11 78.83 -33.18
N ARG A 3 -137.92 77.52 -32.98
CA ARG A 3 -136.84 76.98 -32.11
C ARG A 3 -135.51 76.62 -32.78
N HIS A 4 -135.42 76.60 -34.12
CA HIS A 4 -134.24 76.06 -34.81
C HIS A 4 -133.10 77.08 -35.05
N LYS A 5 -133.41 78.39 -35.06
CA LYS A 5 -132.45 79.46 -35.35
C LYS A 5 -131.55 79.79 -34.15
N GLU A 6 -132.09 79.70 -32.93
CA GLU A 6 -131.34 79.96 -31.69
C GLU A 6 -130.37 78.82 -31.35
N TRP A 7 -130.79 77.57 -31.51
CA TRP A 7 -129.92 76.40 -31.32
C TRP A 7 -128.71 76.41 -32.25
N ARG A 8 -128.89 76.79 -33.53
CA ARG A 8 -127.77 76.94 -34.48
C ARG A 8 -126.77 78.02 -34.06
N LYS A 9 -127.21 79.13 -33.46
CA LYS A 9 -126.30 80.17 -32.95
C LYS A 9 -125.47 79.66 -31.76
N ILE A 10 -126.10 78.94 -30.83
CA ILE A 10 -125.43 78.35 -29.67
C ILE A 10 -124.43 77.28 -30.12
N ALA A 11 -124.84 76.37 -31.00
CA ALA A 11 -123.97 75.33 -31.55
C ALA A 11 -122.78 75.91 -32.33
N LYS A 12 -122.98 76.98 -33.11
CA LYS A 12 -121.90 77.66 -33.84
C LYS A 12 -120.93 78.38 -32.90
N ARG A 13 -121.43 78.94 -31.78
CA ARG A 13 -120.61 79.56 -30.73
C ARG A 13 -119.79 78.51 -29.97
N GLU A 14 -120.40 77.41 -29.57
CA GLU A 14 -119.70 76.27 -28.95
C GLU A 14 -118.65 75.69 -29.90
N ARG A 15 -118.98 75.47 -31.18
CA ARG A 15 -118.03 74.98 -32.19
C ARG A 15 -116.83 75.91 -32.32
N ARG A 16 -117.05 77.22 -32.39
CA ARG A 16 -115.96 78.22 -32.42
C ARG A 16 -115.15 78.28 -31.13
N ARG A 17 -115.77 78.00 -29.98
CA ARG A 17 -115.06 77.91 -28.69
C ARG A 17 -114.17 76.68 -28.67
N ARG A 18 -114.71 75.50 -29.03
CA ARG A 18 -113.97 74.23 -29.11
C ARG A 18 -112.80 74.30 -30.08
N ILE A 19 -113.00 74.90 -31.26
CA ILE A 19 -111.93 75.11 -32.25
C ILE A 19 -110.83 76.03 -31.67
N ARG A 20 -111.18 77.15 -31.05
CA ARG A 20 -110.19 78.06 -30.43
C ARG A 20 -109.44 77.41 -29.27
N THR A 21 -110.12 76.67 -28.41
CA THR A 21 -109.47 75.96 -27.30
C THR A 21 -108.59 74.81 -27.79
N HIS A 22 -108.94 74.17 -28.91
CA HIS A 22 -108.11 73.12 -29.51
C HIS A 22 -106.87 73.70 -30.18
N LEU A 23 -107.01 74.80 -30.92
CA LEU A 23 -105.88 75.50 -31.53
C LEU A 23 -104.92 76.07 -30.48
N ALA A 24 -105.43 76.74 -29.44
CA ALA A 24 -104.60 77.22 -28.34
C ALA A 24 -103.85 76.08 -27.62
N LYS A 25 -104.52 74.92 -27.41
CA LYS A 25 -103.85 73.73 -26.85
C LYS A 25 -102.83 73.12 -27.80
N GLN A 26 -103.04 73.18 -29.11
CA GLN A 26 -102.05 72.73 -30.09
C GLN A 26 -100.84 73.65 -30.12
N GLU A 27 -101.05 74.97 -30.16
CA GLU A 27 -99.96 75.96 -30.11
C GLU A 27 -99.16 75.86 -28.80
N GLU A 28 -99.81 75.69 -27.64
CA GLU A 28 -99.13 75.45 -26.36
C GLU A 28 -98.35 74.12 -26.35
N ASN A 29 -98.90 73.04 -26.92
CA ASN A 29 -98.19 71.76 -27.01
C ASN A 29 -97.01 71.81 -27.99
N GLU A 30 -97.15 72.50 -29.12
CA GLU A 30 -96.08 72.68 -30.11
C GLU A 30 -94.94 73.50 -29.52
N HIS A 31 -95.24 74.63 -28.87
CA HIS A 31 -94.24 75.45 -28.18
C HIS A 31 -93.57 74.69 -27.03
N ARG A 32 -94.33 73.88 -26.27
CA ARG A 32 -93.78 73.05 -25.18
C ARG A 32 -92.87 71.94 -25.72
N ASN A 33 -93.23 71.30 -26.83
CA ASN A 33 -92.39 70.30 -27.49
C ASN A 33 -91.12 70.92 -28.09
N GLU A 34 -91.22 72.10 -28.72
CA GLU A 34 -90.06 72.79 -29.29
C GLU A 34 -89.09 73.28 -28.21
N SER A 35 -89.61 73.74 -27.06
CA SER A 35 -88.77 74.09 -25.90
C SER A 35 -88.09 72.85 -25.30
N PHE A 36 -88.80 71.72 -25.22
CA PHE A 36 -88.25 70.46 -24.71
C PHE A 36 -87.15 69.89 -25.64
N LEU A 37 -87.35 69.97 -26.96
CA LEU A 37 -86.35 69.58 -27.96
C LEU A 37 -85.07 70.42 -27.86
N LYS A 38 -85.21 71.75 -27.74
CA LYS A 38 -84.06 72.66 -27.54
C LYS A 38 -83.32 72.38 -26.23
N GLU A 39 -84.04 72.06 -25.17
CA GLU A 39 -83.45 71.69 -23.88
C GLU A 39 -82.72 70.34 -23.94
N GLN A 40 -83.27 69.38 -24.71
CA GLN A 40 -82.63 68.09 -24.97
C GLN A 40 -81.35 68.25 -25.83
N GLU A 41 -81.39 69.02 -26.91
CA GLU A 41 -80.21 69.31 -27.74
C GLU A 41 -79.12 70.03 -26.94
N LEU A 42 -79.50 70.97 -26.07
CA LEU A 42 -78.58 71.65 -25.15
C LEU A 42 -77.95 70.64 -24.16
N MET A 43 -78.73 69.72 -23.62
CA MET A 43 -78.21 68.66 -22.74
C MET A 43 -77.26 67.70 -23.47
N GLU A 44 -77.59 67.30 -24.70
CA GLU A 44 -76.75 66.41 -25.52
C GLU A 44 -75.42 67.09 -25.91
N THR A 45 -75.45 68.38 -26.26
CA THR A 45 -74.22 69.14 -26.56
C THR A 45 -73.33 69.30 -25.34
N LEU A 46 -73.89 69.61 -24.17
CA LEU A 46 -73.14 69.66 -22.91
C LEU A 46 -72.56 68.29 -22.54
N MET A 47 -73.31 67.20 -22.72
CA MET A 47 -72.84 65.84 -22.47
C MET A 47 -71.68 65.47 -23.40
N LEU A 48 -71.78 65.79 -24.70
CA LEU A 48 -70.71 65.56 -25.67
C LEU A 48 -69.46 66.38 -25.35
N GLU A 49 -69.61 67.63 -24.91
CA GLU A 49 -68.48 68.43 -24.45
C GLU A 49 -67.80 67.84 -23.21
N GLN A 50 -68.58 67.32 -22.26
CA GLN A 50 -68.07 66.66 -21.07
C GLN A 50 -67.32 65.36 -21.41
N ILE A 51 -67.86 64.54 -22.32
CA ILE A 51 -67.19 63.34 -22.85
C ILE A 51 -65.89 63.72 -23.57
N LYS A 52 -65.92 64.75 -24.42
CA LYS A 52 -64.71 65.23 -25.12
C LYS A 52 -63.62 65.69 -24.14
N LYS A 53 -63.99 66.40 -23.07
CA LYS A 53 -63.05 66.79 -22.01
C LYS A 53 -62.49 65.58 -21.27
N SER A 54 -63.34 64.64 -20.86
CA SER A 54 -62.93 63.40 -20.19
C SER A 54 -61.97 62.57 -21.06
N ASN A 55 -62.31 62.36 -22.34
CA ASN A 55 -61.46 61.63 -23.28
C ASN A 55 -60.12 62.33 -23.50
N LYS A 56 -60.11 63.67 -23.53
CA LYS A 56 -58.86 64.43 -23.65
C LYS A 56 -57.97 64.22 -22.42
N GLU A 57 -58.54 64.30 -21.21
CA GLU A 57 -57.81 64.05 -19.98
C GLU A 57 -57.28 62.61 -19.88
N GLU A 58 -58.06 61.62 -20.30
CA GLU A 58 -57.62 60.21 -20.35
C GLU A 58 -56.53 59.99 -21.39
N ASN A 59 -56.66 60.59 -22.56
CA ASN A 59 -55.63 60.52 -23.60
C ASN A 59 -54.33 61.19 -23.15
N ASP A 60 -54.39 62.34 -22.49
CA ASP A 60 -53.21 63.01 -21.94
C ASP A 60 -52.53 62.16 -20.86
N LYS A 61 -53.32 61.51 -19.98
CA LYS A 61 -52.81 60.53 -19.01
C LYS A 61 -52.15 59.33 -19.69
N TRP A 62 -52.76 58.82 -20.76
CA TRP A 62 -52.23 57.68 -21.53
C TRP A 62 -50.90 58.03 -22.20
N ILE A 63 -50.80 59.20 -22.85
CA ILE A 63 -49.55 59.68 -23.46
C ILE A 63 -48.45 59.86 -22.40
N GLN A 64 -48.77 60.38 -21.22
CA GLN A 64 -47.80 60.50 -20.13
C GLN A 64 -47.32 59.14 -19.64
N ALA A 65 -48.23 58.18 -19.47
CA ALA A 65 -47.89 56.81 -19.09
C ALA A 65 -47.03 56.12 -20.16
N GLU A 66 -47.31 56.34 -21.44
CA GLU A 66 -46.54 55.78 -22.55
C GLU A 66 -45.12 56.34 -22.59
N LYS A 67 -44.94 57.65 -22.38
CA LYS A 67 -43.61 58.26 -22.26
C LYS A 67 -42.79 57.64 -21.13
N ILE A 68 -43.39 57.47 -19.96
CA ILE A 68 -42.73 56.85 -18.80
C ILE A 68 -42.36 55.38 -19.12
N ASN A 69 -43.26 54.64 -19.76
CA ASN A 69 -43.01 53.25 -20.16
C ASN A 69 -41.88 53.15 -21.20
N ILE A 70 -41.83 54.04 -22.18
CA ILE A 70 -40.73 54.09 -23.17
C ILE A 70 -39.40 54.38 -22.50
N GLU A 71 -39.35 55.35 -21.58
CA GLU A 71 -38.13 55.66 -20.82
C GLU A 71 -37.66 54.48 -19.94
N GLN A 72 -38.59 53.81 -19.26
CA GLN A 72 -38.29 52.62 -18.46
C GLN A 72 -37.80 51.47 -19.35
N TRP A 73 -38.42 51.26 -20.50
CA TRP A 73 -38.03 50.24 -21.46
C TRP A 73 -36.63 50.50 -22.03
N ASN A 74 -36.30 51.75 -22.37
CA ASN A 74 -34.97 52.13 -22.83
C ASN A 74 -33.90 51.88 -21.75
N LYS A 75 -34.17 52.23 -20.48
CA LYS A 75 -33.26 51.95 -19.36
C LYS A 75 -33.04 50.46 -19.16
N LEU A 76 -34.10 49.65 -19.27
CA LEU A 76 -34.00 48.19 -19.19
C LEU A 76 -33.18 47.61 -20.35
N GLN A 77 -33.29 48.15 -21.57
CA GLN A 77 -32.46 47.73 -22.70
C GLN A 77 -30.99 48.04 -22.46
N GLU A 78 -30.65 49.26 -22.03
CA GLU A 78 -29.25 49.62 -21.72
C GLU A 78 -28.64 48.73 -20.62
N GLU A 79 -29.41 48.42 -19.58
CA GLU A 79 -28.95 47.52 -18.51
C GLU A 79 -28.75 46.09 -19.04
N ARG A 80 -29.66 45.61 -19.88
CA ARG A 80 -29.56 44.30 -20.53
C ARG A 80 -28.35 44.21 -21.45
N GLU A 81 -28.06 45.26 -22.22
CA GLU A 81 -26.88 45.34 -23.07
C GLU A 81 -25.59 45.33 -22.24
N LYS A 82 -25.53 46.09 -21.15
CA LYS A 82 -24.38 46.08 -20.22
C LYS A 82 -24.16 44.69 -19.59
N LEU A 83 -25.22 44.03 -19.16
CA LEU A 83 -25.14 42.66 -18.64
C LEU A 83 -24.69 41.68 -19.72
N HIS A 84 -25.18 41.83 -20.95
CA HIS A 84 -24.78 41.01 -22.08
C HIS A 84 -23.30 41.19 -22.42
N GLN A 85 -22.81 42.43 -22.46
CA GLN A 85 -21.38 42.73 -22.67
C GLN A 85 -20.51 42.09 -21.57
N LYS A 86 -20.87 42.27 -20.29
CA LYS A 86 -20.16 41.64 -19.17
C LYS A 86 -20.15 40.12 -19.28
N HIS A 87 -21.26 39.52 -19.70
CA HIS A 87 -21.34 38.08 -19.91
C HIS A 87 -20.42 37.61 -21.05
N LEU A 88 -20.40 38.33 -22.18
CA LEU A 88 -19.49 38.03 -23.29
C LEU A 88 -18.02 38.15 -22.88
N GLU A 89 -17.66 39.18 -22.11
CA GLU A 89 -16.30 39.34 -21.56
C GLU A 89 -15.90 38.17 -20.65
N GLN A 90 -16.80 37.75 -19.75
CA GLN A 90 -16.57 36.59 -18.87
C GLN A 90 -16.39 35.30 -19.67
N VAL A 91 -17.25 35.06 -20.66
CA VAL A 91 -17.16 33.88 -21.54
C VAL A 91 -15.85 33.90 -22.33
N ALA A 92 -15.43 35.06 -22.85
CA ALA A 92 -14.16 35.21 -23.55
C ALA A 92 -12.96 34.92 -22.62
N LYS A 93 -13.00 35.40 -21.38
CA LYS A 93 -11.96 35.13 -20.38
C LYS A 93 -11.86 33.65 -20.04
N ILE A 94 -12.99 32.98 -19.77
CA ILE A 94 -13.05 31.54 -19.49
C ILE A 94 -12.49 30.74 -20.67
N LYS A 95 -12.85 31.12 -21.90
CA LYS A 95 -12.34 30.46 -23.12
C LYS A 95 -10.82 30.58 -23.24
N LEU A 96 -10.25 31.76 -23.00
CA LEU A 96 -8.80 31.97 -23.03
C LEU A 96 -8.08 31.18 -21.95
N GLU A 97 -8.62 31.14 -20.73
CA GLU A 97 -8.08 30.33 -19.62
C GLU A 97 -8.09 28.84 -19.96
N PHE A 98 -9.20 28.34 -20.53
CA PHE A 98 -9.31 26.95 -20.97
C PHE A 98 -8.29 26.62 -22.07
N GLU A 99 -8.12 27.50 -23.07
CA GLU A 99 -7.12 27.31 -24.13
C GLU A 99 -5.68 27.28 -23.59
N LEU A 100 -5.36 28.13 -22.60
CA LEU A 100 -4.08 28.12 -21.90
C LEU A 100 -3.87 26.82 -21.12
N GLU A 101 -4.89 26.36 -20.40
CA GLU A 101 -4.82 25.12 -19.64
C GLU A 101 -4.60 23.90 -20.55
N GLN A 102 -5.29 23.86 -21.71
CA GLN A 102 -5.08 22.81 -22.72
C GLN A 102 -3.66 22.82 -23.28
N LYS A 103 -3.07 24.00 -23.53
CA LYS A 103 -1.66 24.12 -23.95
C LYS A 103 -0.71 23.62 -22.88
N ASN A 104 -0.93 24.01 -21.62
CA ASN A 104 -0.10 23.57 -20.50
C ASN A 104 -0.17 22.04 -20.29
N LYS A 105 -1.37 21.46 -20.37
CA LYS A 105 -1.57 20.01 -20.30
C LYS A 105 -0.80 19.27 -21.41
N LYS A 106 -0.86 19.77 -22.66
CA LYS A 106 -0.09 19.20 -23.78
C LYS A 106 1.41 19.25 -23.54
N ILE A 107 1.93 20.38 -23.05
CA ILE A 107 3.36 20.54 -22.72
C ILE A 107 3.76 19.53 -21.63
N GLU A 108 2.97 19.40 -20.56
CA GLU A 108 3.29 18.49 -19.46
C GLU A 108 3.21 17.02 -19.89
N GLU A 109 2.22 16.64 -20.71
CA GLU A 109 2.14 15.32 -21.31
C GLU A 109 3.35 15.00 -22.20
N GLU A 110 3.82 15.97 -23.00
CA GLU A 110 5.02 15.81 -23.81
C GLU A 110 6.28 15.63 -22.95
N ARG A 111 6.42 16.41 -21.86
CA ARG A 111 7.51 16.25 -20.89
C ARG A 111 7.49 14.85 -20.25
N LEU A 112 6.32 14.38 -19.82
CA LEU A 112 6.17 13.05 -19.23
C LEU A 112 6.53 11.95 -20.24
N LYS A 113 6.06 12.08 -21.49
CA LYS A 113 6.41 11.17 -22.59
C LYS A 113 7.91 11.18 -22.86
N GLU A 114 8.58 12.33 -22.81
CA GLU A 114 10.02 12.42 -23.02
C GLU A 114 10.79 11.72 -21.89
N VAL A 115 10.41 11.94 -20.63
CA VAL A 115 10.98 11.23 -19.47
C VAL A 115 10.80 9.73 -19.61
N GLN A 116 9.59 9.27 -19.96
CA GLN A 116 9.32 7.85 -20.21
C GLN A 116 10.16 7.29 -21.37
N ARG A 117 10.34 8.03 -22.46
CA ARG A 117 11.19 7.62 -23.59
C ARG A 117 12.65 7.53 -23.18
N LYS A 118 13.17 8.49 -22.41
CA LYS A 118 14.53 8.45 -21.86
C LYS A 118 14.72 7.25 -20.94
N HIS A 119 13.76 6.97 -20.06
CA HIS A 119 13.77 5.79 -19.20
C HIS A 119 13.76 4.48 -19.99
N LYS A 120 12.85 4.35 -20.98
CA LYS A 120 12.78 3.17 -21.87
C LYS A 120 14.08 2.96 -22.66
N LYS A 121 14.69 4.03 -23.19
CA LYS A 121 15.99 3.95 -23.88
C LYS A 121 17.10 3.47 -22.95
N LYS A 122 17.19 4.04 -21.74
CA LYS A 122 18.16 3.60 -20.72
C LYS A 122 17.95 2.12 -20.35
N GLN A 123 16.70 1.71 -20.15
CA GLN A 123 16.35 0.32 -19.87
C GLN A 123 16.71 -0.62 -21.03
N ALA A 124 16.48 -0.21 -22.28
CA ALA A 124 16.85 -1.01 -23.45
C ALA A 124 18.37 -1.17 -23.59
N ILE A 125 19.14 -0.09 -23.41
CA ILE A 125 20.61 -0.13 -23.41
C ILE A 125 21.10 -1.05 -22.29
N PHE A 126 20.51 -0.93 -21.10
CA PHE A 126 20.81 -1.78 -19.96
C PHE A 126 20.54 -3.26 -20.25
N MET A 127 19.37 -3.59 -20.77
CA MET A 127 19.00 -4.97 -21.14
C MET A 127 19.94 -5.55 -22.20
N HIS A 128 20.28 -4.76 -23.23
CA HIS A 128 21.23 -5.17 -24.25
C HIS A 128 22.64 -5.42 -23.68
N ASN A 129 23.12 -4.56 -22.78
CA ASN A 129 24.42 -4.76 -22.13
C ASN A 129 24.40 -5.98 -21.20
N LEU A 130 23.27 -6.25 -20.53
CA LEU A 130 23.06 -7.46 -19.74
C LEU A 130 23.08 -8.71 -20.61
N ASP A 131 22.41 -8.69 -21.77
CA ASP A 131 22.43 -9.81 -22.71
C ASP A 131 23.83 -10.11 -23.22
N LYS A 132 24.62 -9.08 -23.56
CA LYS A 132 26.04 -9.23 -23.93
C LYS A 132 26.90 -9.83 -22.81
N PHE A 133 26.62 -9.47 -21.56
CA PHE A 133 27.31 -10.06 -20.41
C PHE A 133 26.94 -11.53 -20.22
N LEU A 134 25.68 -11.89 -20.46
CA LEU A 134 25.20 -13.27 -20.35
C LEU A 134 25.64 -14.16 -21.52
N SER A 135 25.78 -13.62 -22.73
CA SER A 135 26.31 -14.35 -23.90
C SER A 135 27.81 -14.63 -23.80
N GLY A 136 28.53 -13.93 -22.90
CA GLY A 136 29.96 -14.09 -22.69
C GLY A 136 30.83 -13.16 -23.54
N ASP A 137 30.23 -12.24 -24.29
CA ASP A 137 30.94 -11.27 -25.14
C ASP A 137 31.55 -10.10 -24.33
N ALA A 138 31.15 -9.94 -23.07
CA ALA A 138 31.68 -8.94 -22.16
C ALA A 138 32.10 -9.57 -20.81
N ASP A 139 33.33 -9.30 -20.37
CA ASP A 139 33.88 -9.80 -19.10
C ASP A 139 33.37 -9.06 -17.87
N GLU A 140 32.90 -7.84 -18.06
CA GLU A 140 32.51 -6.97 -16.98
C GLU A 140 30.98 -6.76 -16.91
N PRO A 141 30.35 -6.95 -15.73
CA PRO A 141 28.92 -6.73 -15.57
C PRO A 141 28.59 -5.23 -15.68
N PRO A 142 27.39 -4.86 -16.16
CA PRO A 142 26.92 -3.48 -16.22
C PRO A 142 27.14 -2.74 -14.90
N SER A 143 27.67 -1.50 -14.96
CA SER A 143 28.03 -0.70 -13.79
C SER A 143 26.83 -0.44 -12.86
N GLU A 144 25.63 -0.31 -13.43
CA GLU A 144 24.37 -0.13 -12.69
C GLU A 144 24.08 -1.31 -11.75
N LEU A 145 24.57 -2.50 -12.09
CA LEU A 145 24.39 -3.70 -11.29
C LEU A 145 25.48 -3.88 -10.21
N ARG A 146 26.55 -3.10 -10.23
CA ARG A 146 27.59 -3.12 -9.17
C ARG A 146 27.23 -2.21 -8.00
N VAL A 147 26.17 -1.41 -8.11
CA VAL A 147 25.74 -0.50 -7.06
C VAL A 147 25.30 -1.31 -5.85
N ILE A 148 25.96 -1.09 -4.72
CA ILE A 148 25.57 -1.64 -3.42
C ILE A 148 24.49 -0.72 -2.86
N HIS A 149 23.35 -1.30 -2.49
CA HIS A 149 22.29 -0.57 -1.82
C HIS A 149 22.52 -0.64 -0.31
N GLU A 150 22.61 0.51 0.34
CA GLU A 150 22.82 0.61 1.77
C GLU A 150 21.59 1.19 2.46
N THR A 151 21.13 0.54 3.52
CA THR A 151 19.97 1.05 4.28
C THR A 151 20.32 2.28 5.12
N ARG A 152 21.54 2.34 5.66
CA ARG A 152 22.01 3.42 6.54
C ARG A 152 23.51 3.69 6.35
N PRO A 153 23.93 4.47 5.34
CA PRO A 153 25.34 4.58 4.94
C PRO A 153 26.28 5.10 6.04
N ASN A 154 25.77 5.90 6.98
CA ASN A 154 26.58 6.51 8.04
C ASN A 154 26.65 5.67 9.33
N ALA A 155 26.01 4.49 9.37
CA ALA A 155 25.98 3.63 10.56
C ALA A 155 26.96 2.46 10.44
N GLU A 156 27.37 1.90 11.58
CA GLU A 156 28.17 0.67 11.61
C GLU A 156 27.45 -0.49 10.93
N LEU A 157 28.22 -1.38 10.29
CA LEU A 157 27.68 -2.57 9.63
C LEU A 157 27.01 -3.51 10.63
N CYS A 158 25.83 -4.02 10.26
CA CYS A 158 25.14 -4.99 11.08
C CYS A 158 25.89 -6.33 11.08
N PRO A 159 26.36 -6.83 12.24
CA PRO A 159 27.14 -8.06 12.31
C PRO A 159 26.32 -9.31 11.99
N PHE A 160 25.00 -9.27 12.16
CA PHE A 160 24.12 -10.38 11.76
C PHE A 160 23.95 -10.38 10.24
N PHE A 161 23.52 -9.27 9.66
CA PHE A 161 23.35 -9.15 8.22
C PHE A 161 24.65 -9.40 7.45
N PHE A 162 25.78 -8.86 7.91
CA PHE A 162 27.09 -9.10 7.29
C PHE A 162 27.49 -10.60 7.27
N LYS A 163 27.02 -11.39 8.25
CA LYS A 163 27.37 -12.82 8.34
C LYS A 163 26.35 -13.72 7.65
N THR A 164 25.06 -13.45 7.82
CA THR A 164 23.97 -14.33 7.37
C THR A 164 23.17 -13.77 6.21
N ALA A 165 23.47 -12.55 5.75
CA ALA A 165 22.66 -11.78 4.79
C ALA A 165 21.20 -11.55 5.21
N CYS A 166 20.86 -11.84 6.46
CA CYS A 166 19.52 -11.69 7.01
C CYS A 166 19.58 -11.07 8.41
N CYS A 167 18.68 -10.15 8.69
CA CYS A 167 18.56 -9.51 9.99
C CYS A 167 17.13 -9.59 10.49
N ARG A 168 16.96 -9.86 11.79
CA ARG A 168 15.64 -9.88 12.44
C ARG A 168 14.83 -8.59 12.25
N PHE A 169 15.53 -7.46 12.14
CA PHE A 169 14.92 -6.14 12.02
C PHE A 169 14.72 -5.67 10.57
N GLY A 170 15.21 -6.42 9.57
CA GLY A 170 15.14 -6.02 8.16
C GLY A 170 15.64 -4.59 7.94
N ASP A 171 14.92 -3.80 7.15
CA ASP A 171 15.31 -2.42 6.83
C ASP A 171 15.17 -1.43 8.00
N GLN A 172 14.45 -1.81 9.06
CA GLN A 172 14.28 -1.01 10.26
C GLN A 172 15.44 -1.18 11.25
N CYS A 173 16.47 -1.97 10.92
CA CYS A 173 17.62 -2.16 11.79
C CYS A 173 18.32 -0.84 12.10
N SER A 174 18.86 -0.71 13.31
CA SER A 174 19.64 0.47 13.71
C SER A 174 20.97 0.59 12.97
N ARG A 175 21.50 -0.54 12.49
CA ARG A 175 22.79 -0.70 11.82
C ARG A 175 22.64 -0.76 10.30
N ASN A 176 23.73 -0.54 9.59
CA ASN A 176 23.74 -0.54 8.12
C ASN A 176 23.66 -1.97 7.56
N HIS A 177 22.82 -2.16 6.55
CA HIS A 177 22.73 -3.37 5.73
C HIS A 177 23.18 -3.05 4.31
N GLN A 178 24.15 -3.80 3.80
CA GLN A 178 24.70 -3.62 2.45
C GLN A 178 24.19 -4.73 1.53
N TYR A 179 23.21 -4.41 0.69
CA TYR A 179 22.67 -5.33 -0.30
C TYR A 179 23.49 -5.22 -1.58
N PRO A 180 24.16 -6.30 -2.03
CA PRO A 180 24.90 -6.27 -3.29
C PRO A 180 23.92 -6.15 -4.47
N GLY A 181 24.30 -5.37 -5.49
CA GLY A 181 23.55 -5.36 -6.75
C GLY A 181 23.68 -6.68 -7.54
N ILE A 182 24.88 -7.27 -7.57
CA ILE A 182 25.11 -8.65 -8.05
C ILE A 182 26.04 -9.37 -7.06
N SER A 183 25.76 -10.64 -6.86
CA SER A 183 26.65 -11.58 -6.17
C SER A 183 26.59 -12.95 -6.81
N LYS A 184 27.57 -13.80 -6.49
CA LYS A 184 27.55 -15.23 -6.82
C LYS A 184 26.54 -16.01 -5.99
N VAL A 185 26.13 -15.46 -4.84
CA VAL A 185 25.17 -16.07 -3.92
C VAL A 185 23.79 -15.45 -4.12
N LEU A 186 22.82 -16.32 -4.41
CA LEU A 186 21.39 -16.02 -4.43
C LEU A 186 20.75 -16.49 -3.11
N LEU A 187 19.90 -15.63 -2.55
CA LEU A 187 19.05 -15.93 -1.43
C LEU A 187 17.60 -16.00 -1.91
N ALA A 188 16.97 -17.16 -1.72
CA ALA A 188 15.54 -17.35 -1.85
C ALA A 188 14.92 -17.31 -0.45
N THR A 189 14.20 -16.24 -0.14
CA THR A 189 13.58 -16.04 1.18
C THR A 189 12.37 -16.96 1.36
N ASN A 190 12.31 -17.68 2.50
CA ASN A 190 11.21 -18.58 2.84
C ASN A 190 10.82 -19.56 1.71
N PHE A 191 11.81 -20.07 0.98
CA PHE A 191 11.57 -20.94 -0.17
C PHE A 191 11.07 -22.31 0.28
N PHE A 192 11.79 -22.95 1.21
CA PHE A 192 11.38 -24.21 1.81
C PHE A 192 10.36 -23.98 2.92
N THR A 193 9.12 -24.46 2.72
CA THR A 193 8.09 -24.46 3.77
C THR A 193 7.79 -25.87 4.21
N HIS A 194 7.79 -26.05 5.52
CA HIS A 194 7.33 -27.25 6.17
C HIS A 194 6.48 -26.85 7.39
N PHE A 195 5.47 -27.64 7.73
CA PHE A 195 4.61 -27.41 8.90
C PHE A 195 5.41 -27.34 10.20
N GLY A 196 6.32 -28.30 10.44
CA GLY A 196 7.29 -28.28 11.54
C GLY A 196 8.21 -27.05 11.63
N LEU A 197 8.37 -26.27 10.55
CA LEU A 197 9.09 -24.98 10.59
C LEU A 197 8.15 -23.80 10.87
N SER A 198 6.83 -23.98 10.67
CA SER A 198 5.82 -22.92 10.76
C SER A 198 5.38 -22.52 12.14
N ASN A 199 5.59 -23.41 13.10
CA ASN A 199 4.94 -23.31 14.39
C ASN A 199 5.75 -22.43 15.37
N ALA A 200 6.01 -21.18 14.97
CA ALA A 200 6.48 -20.13 15.89
C ALA A 200 5.32 -19.51 16.70
N ASN A 201 4.07 -19.66 16.25
CA ASN A 201 2.87 -19.06 16.84
C ASN A 201 1.72 -20.08 16.96
N LEU A 202 1.95 -21.27 17.52
CA LEU A 202 0.81 -22.06 18.00
C LEU A 202 0.57 -21.73 19.46
N ASN A 203 -0.62 -21.17 19.70
CA ASN A 203 -1.21 -20.99 21.02
C ASN A 203 -1.23 -22.33 21.78
N GLU A 204 -1.23 -22.26 23.11
CA GLU A 204 -1.14 -23.35 24.10
C GLU A 204 -2.16 -24.52 23.98
N TYR A 205 -2.94 -24.64 22.89
CA TYR A 205 -4.08 -25.55 22.78
C TYR A 205 -3.98 -26.62 21.67
N ASP A 206 -2.83 -26.79 21.02
CA ASP A 206 -2.65 -27.84 19.99
C ASP A 206 -1.30 -28.56 20.15
N THR A 207 -1.17 -29.26 21.27
CA THR A 207 0.01 -30.07 21.61
C THR A 207 0.16 -31.32 20.75
N ASP A 208 -0.92 -31.73 20.06
CA ASP A 208 -0.98 -33.02 19.38
C ASP A 208 -0.36 -32.95 17.96
N ILE A 209 -0.47 -31.81 17.27
CA ILE A 209 0.13 -31.60 15.94
C ILE A 209 1.68 -31.64 15.98
N MET A 210 2.31 -31.28 17.10
CA MET A 210 3.78 -31.29 17.24
C MET A 210 4.34 -32.70 17.49
N LEU A 211 3.51 -33.64 17.96
CA LEU A 211 3.89 -35.04 18.22
C LEU A 211 3.77 -35.92 16.98
N GLU A 212 3.01 -35.50 15.97
CA GLU A 212 2.79 -36.28 14.74
C GLU A 212 3.93 -36.19 13.71
N TYR A 213 4.84 -35.21 13.83
CA TYR A 213 5.93 -35.03 12.87
C TYR A 213 7.28 -35.38 13.47
N GLU A 214 7.80 -36.52 13.06
CA GLU A 214 9.17 -36.89 13.35
C GLU A 214 10.12 -35.98 12.55
N ASP A 215 11.25 -35.59 13.14
CA ASP A 215 12.36 -34.91 12.44
C ASP A 215 12.76 -35.63 11.13
N SER A 216 12.46 -36.93 11.03
CA SER A 216 12.63 -37.80 9.87
C SER A 216 11.79 -37.37 8.66
N ASP A 217 10.51 -37.04 8.84
CA ASP A 217 9.61 -36.69 7.73
C ASP A 217 9.95 -35.32 7.16
N THR A 218 10.30 -34.36 8.04
CA THR A 218 10.81 -33.05 7.61
C THR A 218 12.04 -33.16 6.72
N TYR A 219 12.86 -34.19 6.94
CA TYR A 219 14.05 -34.43 6.14
C TYR A 219 13.74 -35.14 4.82
N LYS A 220 12.70 -35.99 4.76
CA LYS A 220 12.23 -36.60 3.50
C LYS A 220 11.70 -35.55 2.54
N GLU A 221 10.80 -34.67 3.01
CA GLU A 221 10.27 -33.56 2.21
C GLU A 221 11.40 -32.62 1.77
N PHE A 222 12.37 -32.36 2.64
CA PHE A 222 13.55 -31.59 2.29
C PHE A 222 14.39 -32.26 1.18
N LYS A 223 14.54 -33.59 1.18
CA LYS A 223 15.26 -34.30 0.11
C LYS A 223 14.55 -34.15 -1.24
N GLU A 224 13.23 -34.32 -1.27
CA GLU A 224 12.43 -34.16 -2.49
C GLU A 224 12.57 -32.74 -3.04
N PHE A 225 12.38 -31.74 -2.16
CA PHE A 225 12.62 -30.33 -2.49
C PHE A 225 14.04 -30.07 -3.00
N PHE A 226 15.05 -30.65 -2.35
CA PHE A 226 16.45 -30.47 -2.72
C PHE A 226 16.72 -30.94 -4.15
N PHE A 227 16.27 -32.15 -4.52
CA PHE A 227 16.48 -32.68 -5.86
C PHE A 227 15.71 -31.93 -6.94
N ASP A 228 14.47 -31.53 -6.64
CA ASP A 228 13.65 -30.74 -7.54
C ASP A 228 14.30 -29.37 -7.84
N VAL A 229 14.64 -28.63 -6.78
CA VAL A 229 15.26 -27.31 -6.89
C VAL A 229 16.63 -27.38 -7.57
N ILE A 230 17.51 -28.29 -7.15
CA ILE A 230 18.86 -28.35 -7.74
C ILE A 230 18.80 -28.65 -9.23
N SER A 231 17.91 -29.54 -9.66
CA SER A 231 17.75 -29.85 -11.09
C SER A 231 17.36 -28.62 -11.92
N GLU A 232 16.60 -27.68 -11.36
CA GLU A 232 16.25 -26.42 -12.03
C GLU A 232 17.40 -25.41 -12.03
N PHE A 233 18.15 -25.30 -10.93
CA PHE A 233 19.26 -24.34 -10.82
C PHE A 233 20.52 -24.80 -11.58
N GLU A 234 20.77 -26.10 -11.71
CA GLU A 234 21.89 -26.66 -12.47
C GLU A 234 21.82 -26.35 -13.97
N LYS A 235 20.63 -26.11 -14.52
CA LYS A 235 20.43 -25.71 -15.93
C LYS A 235 21.15 -24.41 -16.29
N PHE A 236 21.36 -23.52 -15.32
CA PHE A 236 22.00 -22.22 -15.53
C PHE A 236 23.50 -22.25 -15.27
N GLY A 237 24.02 -23.27 -14.58
CA GLY A 237 25.44 -23.41 -14.32
C GLY A 237 25.77 -24.25 -13.10
N LYS A 238 27.07 -24.40 -12.84
CA LYS A 238 27.60 -25.21 -11.74
C LYS A 238 27.38 -24.52 -10.39
N ILE A 239 26.65 -25.21 -9.51
CA ILE A 239 26.43 -24.80 -8.12
C ILE A 239 27.64 -25.23 -7.27
N THR A 240 28.18 -24.32 -6.48
CA THR A 240 29.26 -24.62 -5.52
C THR A 240 28.70 -25.00 -4.16
N GLN A 241 27.70 -24.25 -3.68
CA GLN A 241 27.06 -24.49 -2.40
C GLN A 241 25.55 -24.33 -2.49
N PHE A 242 24.84 -25.30 -1.91
CA PHE A 242 23.40 -25.24 -1.70
C PHE A 242 23.11 -25.45 -0.21
N LYS A 243 22.48 -24.47 0.44
CA LYS A 243 22.18 -24.50 1.88
C LYS A 243 20.75 -24.07 2.14
N VAL A 244 19.99 -24.92 2.85
CA VAL A 244 18.60 -24.63 3.23
C VAL A 244 18.51 -24.54 4.74
N CYS A 245 17.82 -23.51 5.24
CA CYS A 245 17.70 -23.23 6.66
C CYS A 245 16.50 -23.90 7.31
N LYS A 246 16.77 -24.66 8.39
CA LYS A 246 15.82 -25.23 9.36
C LYS A 246 15.60 -24.27 10.55
N ASN A 247 15.76 -22.96 10.36
CA ASN A 247 15.49 -21.98 11.43
C ASN A 247 13.97 -21.83 11.65
N HIS A 248 13.58 -21.51 12.88
CA HIS A 248 12.18 -21.20 13.23
C HIS A 248 11.88 -19.70 13.17
N GLU A 249 12.89 -18.83 13.31
CA GLU A 249 12.68 -17.39 13.27
C GLU A 249 12.30 -16.93 11.86
N LYS A 250 11.33 -16.03 11.78
CA LYS A 250 10.73 -15.54 10.53
C LYS A 250 11.74 -15.03 9.50
N HIS A 251 12.85 -14.45 9.95
CA HIS A 251 13.86 -13.85 9.07
C HIS A 251 14.85 -14.86 8.46
N LEU A 252 14.92 -16.09 8.99
CA LEU A 252 15.82 -17.17 8.52
C LEU A 252 15.08 -18.43 8.09
N ARG A 253 13.82 -18.58 8.49
CA ARG A 253 13.02 -19.76 8.24
C ARG A 253 12.90 -20.04 6.74
N GLY A 254 13.25 -21.26 6.34
CA GLY A 254 13.08 -21.71 4.95
C GLY A 254 13.97 -21.00 3.94
N ASN A 255 14.87 -20.12 4.39
CA ASN A 255 15.78 -19.41 3.51
C ASN A 255 16.73 -20.42 2.85
N THR A 256 16.78 -20.34 1.52
CA THR A 256 17.63 -21.19 0.70
C THR A 256 18.69 -20.32 0.05
N TYR A 257 19.94 -20.66 0.28
CA TYR A 257 21.08 -19.98 -0.29
C TYR A 257 21.73 -20.86 -1.34
N ILE A 258 22.02 -20.26 -2.49
CA ILE A 258 22.52 -20.93 -3.67
C ILE A 258 23.72 -20.14 -4.17
N GLU A 259 24.90 -20.73 -4.08
CA GLU A 259 26.14 -20.14 -4.57
C GLU A 259 26.53 -20.79 -5.89
N PHE A 260 26.73 -19.97 -6.91
CA PHE A 260 27.23 -20.40 -8.22
C PHE A 260 28.75 -20.22 -8.30
N ALA A 261 29.40 -21.05 -9.12
CA ALA A 261 30.84 -20.89 -9.40
C ALA A 261 31.14 -19.55 -10.11
N GLU A 262 30.28 -19.22 -11.07
CA GLU A 262 30.40 -18.03 -11.91
C GLU A 262 29.30 -17.00 -11.61
N LEU A 263 29.66 -15.72 -11.74
CA LEU A 263 28.74 -14.61 -11.56
C LEU A 263 27.66 -14.59 -12.64
N ARG A 264 28.03 -14.91 -13.88
CA ARG A 264 27.13 -14.94 -15.05
C ARG A 264 25.97 -15.91 -14.84
N CYS A 265 26.27 -17.12 -14.35
CA CYS A 265 25.26 -18.13 -14.01
C CYS A 265 24.27 -17.64 -12.94
N ALA A 266 24.76 -16.97 -11.88
CA ALA A 266 23.89 -16.41 -10.84
C ALA A 266 22.94 -15.35 -11.39
N VAL A 267 23.42 -14.48 -12.29
CA VAL A 267 22.58 -13.45 -12.94
C VAL A 267 21.57 -14.08 -13.90
N ALA A 268 21.98 -15.08 -14.69
CA ALA A 268 21.09 -15.83 -15.59
C ALA A 268 19.97 -16.53 -14.83
N ALA A 269 20.32 -17.21 -13.73
CA ALA A 269 19.39 -17.88 -12.83
C ALA A 269 18.43 -16.86 -12.19
N TYR A 270 18.94 -15.75 -11.68
CA TYR A 270 18.12 -14.67 -11.14
C TYR A 270 17.10 -14.17 -12.17
N ARG A 271 17.54 -13.84 -13.39
CA ARG A 271 16.65 -13.32 -14.44
C ARG A 271 15.51 -14.28 -14.80
N SER A 272 15.79 -15.58 -14.79
CA SER A 272 14.85 -16.59 -15.27
C SER A 272 13.95 -17.15 -14.17
N LEU A 273 14.45 -17.23 -12.93
CA LEU A 273 13.77 -17.86 -11.81
C LEU A 273 13.11 -16.85 -10.87
N HIS A 274 13.57 -15.60 -10.83
CA HIS A 274 12.91 -14.54 -10.07
C HIS A 274 11.48 -14.36 -10.58
N THR A 275 10.49 -14.32 -9.67
CA THR A 275 9.03 -14.29 -9.95
C THR A 275 8.41 -15.56 -10.55
N ARG A 276 9.17 -16.67 -10.70
CA ARG A 276 8.59 -17.97 -11.07
C ARG A 276 7.80 -18.55 -9.90
N TRP A 277 6.78 -19.37 -10.18
CA TRP A 277 5.95 -20.01 -9.16
C TRP A 277 6.50 -21.38 -8.78
N TYR A 278 6.49 -21.67 -7.48
CA TYR A 278 6.83 -22.98 -6.90
C TYR A 278 5.92 -23.26 -5.71
N GLY A 279 5.24 -24.42 -5.70
CA GLY A 279 4.37 -24.83 -4.58
C GLY A 279 3.33 -23.78 -4.19
N GLY A 280 2.71 -23.11 -5.17
CA GLY A 280 1.68 -22.08 -4.95
C GLY A 280 2.20 -20.73 -4.46
N ARG A 281 3.53 -20.49 -4.45
CA ARG A 281 4.14 -19.22 -4.04
C ARG A 281 5.10 -18.71 -5.10
N GLN A 282 5.22 -17.38 -5.21
CA GLN A 282 6.19 -16.75 -6.09
C GLN A 282 7.58 -16.75 -5.45
N LEU A 283 8.59 -17.11 -6.24
CA LEU A 283 9.98 -17.14 -5.82
C LEU A 283 10.55 -15.71 -5.78
N SER A 284 10.91 -15.26 -4.58
CA SER A 284 11.63 -14.00 -4.36
C SER A 284 13.11 -14.28 -4.18
N LEU A 285 13.87 -14.09 -5.26
CA LEU A 285 15.33 -14.15 -5.24
C LEU A 285 15.92 -12.77 -4.94
N GLN A 286 17.00 -12.75 -4.16
CA GLN A 286 17.82 -11.57 -3.87
C GLN A 286 19.30 -11.95 -3.96
N PHE A 287 20.14 -11.04 -4.44
CA PHE A 287 21.58 -11.22 -4.34
C PHE A 287 22.03 -11.00 -2.89
N SER A 288 22.96 -11.82 -2.41
CA SER A 288 23.45 -11.75 -1.03
C SER A 288 24.96 -11.88 -0.99
N LEU A 289 25.61 -11.25 -0.02
CA LEU A 289 27.04 -11.43 0.24
C LEU A 289 27.20 -12.31 1.48
N ILE A 290 27.90 -13.43 1.31
CA ILE A 290 28.34 -14.28 2.43
C ILE A 290 29.84 -14.44 2.29
N ASN A 291 30.61 -13.76 3.15
CA ASN A 291 32.07 -13.83 3.11
C ASN A 291 32.61 -15.21 3.51
N SER A 292 31.96 -15.86 4.49
CA SER A 292 32.36 -17.17 4.97
C SER A 292 31.18 -17.90 5.59
N TRP A 293 30.83 -19.03 5.00
CA TRP A 293 29.81 -19.93 5.51
C TRP A 293 30.13 -20.49 6.89
N LYS A 294 31.42 -20.61 7.27
CA LYS A 294 31.84 -21.01 8.62
C LYS A 294 31.32 -20.03 9.68
N ASN A 295 31.24 -18.75 9.34
CA ASN A 295 30.78 -17.70 10.24
C ASN A 295 29.26 -17.52 10.23
N ALA A 296 28.61 -17.96 9.14
CA ALA A 296 27.17 -17.87 8.94
C ALA A 296 26.43 -19.05 9.61
N VAL A 297 26.98 -20.25 9.50
CA VAL A 297 26.39 -21.48 10.02
C VAL A 297 26.65 -21.61 11.52
N CYS A 298 25.62 -21.97 12.27
CA CYS A 298 25.76 -22.26 13.69
C CYS A 298 26.56 -23.55 13.89
N GLY A 299 27.80 -23.45 14.39
CA GLY A 299 28.65 -24.62 14.63
C GLY A 299 28.07 -25.61 15.66
N LEU A 300 27.27 -25.13 16.61
CA LEU A 300 26.64 -25.96 17.65
C LEU A 300 25.38 -26.69 17.18
N GLN A 301 24.84 -26.35 16.00
CA GLN A 301 23.65 -27.00 15.47
C GLN A 301 23.92 -28.44 15.02
N LEU A 302 25.13 -28.73 14.51
CA LEU A 302 25.52 -30.07 14.05
C LEU A 302 25.47 -31.11 15.18
N GLN A 303 25.75 -30.67 16.42
CA GLN A 303 25.67 -31.48 17.64
C GLN A 303 24.27 -31.54 18.25
N ARG A 304 23.24 -30.99 17.57
CA ARG A 304 21.84 -30.87 18.05
C ARG A 304 21.69 -30.18 19.42
N ARG A 305 22.67 -29.35 19.82
CA ARG A 305 22.70 -28.68 21.13
C ARG A 305 22.98 -27.19 20.98
N CYS A 306 22.25 -26.51 20.10
CA CYS A 306 22.30 -25.05 20.06
C CYS A 306 21.59 -24.50 21.32
N PRO A 307 22.30 -23.79 22.22
CA PRO A 307 21.69 -23.26 23.45
C PRO A 307 20.63 -22.19 23.16
N LYS A 308 20.66 -21.59 21.96
CA LYS A 308 19.66 -20.62 21.50
C LYS A 308 18.39 -21.27 20.94
N GLY A 309 18.40 -22.57 20.71
CA GLY A 309 17.25 -23.34 20.24
C GLY A 309 16.56 -22.69 19.03
N ARG A 310 15.28 -22.32 19.21
CA ARG A 310 14.42 -21.73 18.18
C ARG A 310 14.71 -20.25 17.87
N ALA A 311 15.39 -19.53 18.77
CA ALA A 311 15.68 -18.09 18.65
C ALA A 311 17.12 -17.80 18.19
N CYS A 312 17.69 -18.70 17.38
CA CYS A 312 19.05 -18.58 16.89
C CYS A 312 19.10 -17.72 15.62
N ASN A 313 19.86 -16.61 15.69
CA ASN A 313 20.11 -15.70 14.56
C ASN A 313 21.21 -16.21 13.58
N PHE A 314 21.74 -17.41 13.78
CA PHE A 314 22.73 -18.04 12.87
C PHE A 314 22.05 -19.16 12.08
N LEU A 315 22.62 -19.50 10.92
CA LEU A 315 22.00 -20.46 10.01
C LEU A 315 22.05 -21.88 10.61
N HIS A 316 20.87 -22.46 10.85
CA HIS A 316 20.71 -23.88 11.12
C HIS A 316 20.42 -24.56 9.79
N VAL A 317 21.42 -25.21 9.20
CA VAL A 317 21.27 -25.80 7.86
C VAL A 317 20.86 -27.27 7.92
N PHE A 318 20.04 -27.71 6.97
CA PHE A 318 19.79 -29.12 6.75
C PHE A 318 21.08 -29.84 6.32
N ARG A 319 21.20 -31.12 6.69
CA ARG A 319 22.32 -31.96 6.24
C ARG A 319 22.19 -32.16 4.73
N ASN A 320 23.29 -31.99 4.02
CA ASN A 320 23.30 -32.14 2.57
C ASN A 320 23.02 -33.61 2.21
N PRO A 321 21.97 -33.92 1.43
CA PRO A 321 21.77 -35.28 0.96
C PRO A 321 22.94 -35.68 0.05
N ASN A 322 23.45 -36.88 0.26
CA ASN A 322 24.56 -37.47 -0.51
C ASN A 322 25.89 -36.69 -0.48
N ASN A 323 26.05 -35.66 0.38
CA ASN A 323 27.26 -34.82 0.45
C ASN A 323 27.68 -34.22 -0.91
N LEU A 324 26.74 -33.98 -1.83
CA LEU A 324 27.00 -33.53 -3.21
C LEU A 324 27.75 -32.21 -3.34
N PHE A 325 27.61 -31.36 -2.32
CA PHE A 325 28.32 -30.09 -2.19
C PHE A 325 29.23 -30.21 -0.98
N SER A 326 30.48 -29.76 -1.14
CA SER A 326 31.51 -29.81 -0.10
C SER A 326 30.90 -29.34 1.22
N GLY A 327 30.68 -30.28 2.12
CA GLY A 327 30.46 -29.95 3.50
C GLY A 327 31.69 -29.19 3.96
N TYR A 328 31.50 -28.22 4.85
CA TYR A 328 32.54 -27.98 5.83
C TYR A 328 32.62 -29.25 6.68
N SER A 329 33.33 -30.25 6.16
CA SER A 329 33.67 -31.48 6.87
C SER A 329 34.69 -31.06 7.92
N TYR A 330 34.20 -30.70 9.10
CA TYR A 330 34.98 -30.99 10.30
C TYR A 330 34.76 -32.48 10.54
N ASP A 331 35.78 -33.26 10.23
CA ASP A 331 35.98 -34.68 10.55
C ASP A 331 34.79 -35.41 11.19
N ASN A 332 34.10 -36.23 10.38
CA ASN A 332 33.23 -37.29 10.90
C ASN A 332 33.73 -38.68 10.48
N ASN A 333 35.05 -38.86 10.47
CA ASN A 333 35.69 -40.17 10.30
C ASN A 333 35.82 -40.97 11.61
N GLN A 334 35.17 -40.56 12.71
CA GLN A 334 35.23 -41.29 14.00
C GLN A 334 33.97 -42.10 14.35
N ASP A 335 32.85 -41.92 13.64
CA ASP A 335 31.60 -42.63 13.99
C ASP A 335 31.40 -43.94 13.23
N ALA A 336 32.15 -44.19 12.14
CA ALA A 336 32.07 -45.43 11.38
C ALA A 336 32.82 -46.60 12.05
N GLU A 337 33.91 -46.34 12.78
CA GLU A 337 34.68 -47.41 13.44
C GLU A 337 34.12 -47.83 14.80
N ARG A 338 33.29 -46.99 15.44
CA ARG A 338 32.71 -47.32 16.76
C ARG A 338 31.54 -48.30 16.69
N SER A 339 30.97 -48.51 15.51
CA SER A 339 29.81 -49.38 15.29
C SER A 339 30.16 -50.86 15.05
N GLN A 340 31.45 -51.22 14.97
CA GLN A 340 31.90 -52.60 14.76
C GLN A 340 32.42 -53.30 16.04
N ARG A 341 32.33 -52.66 17.22
CA ARG A 341 32.73 -53.28 18.49
C ARG A 341 31.63 -53.18 19.55
N SER A 342 30.51 -53.85 19.32
CA SER A 342 29.63 -54.30 20.40
C SER A 342 29.24 -55.76 20.21
N SER A 343 30.21 -56.64 20.51
CA SER A 343 29.95 -58.05 20.77
C SER A 343 29.34 -58.20 22.15
N VAL A 344 28.08 -58.63 22.18
CA VAL A 344 27.45 -59.54 23.15
C VAL A 344 27.66 -59.20 24.64
N ARG A 345 26.62 -58.68 25.30
CA ARG A 345 26.22 -59.16 26.63
C ARG A 345 24.82 -58.69 27.03
N SER A 346 23.92 -59.66 27.04
CA SER A 346 22.59 -59.70 27.63
C SER A 346 22.59 -59.47 29.14
N TRP A 347 21.77 -58.55 29.66
CA TRP A 347 21.28 -58.52 31.05
C TRP A 347 19.97 -57.71 31.04
N ARG A 348 18.78 -58.31 31.04
CA ARG A 348 18.02 -59.01 32.11
C ARG A 348 17.80 -58.15 33.37
N TRP A 349 16.53 -57.88 33.64
CA TRP A 349 15.96 -57.09 34.76
C TRP A 349 16.12 -57.75 36.14
N SER A 350 15.96 -56.89 37.16
CA SER A 350 15.81 -57.07 38.63
C SER A 350 17.04 -57.59 39.40
N GLU A 351 17.35 -57.15 40.63
CA GLU A 351 16.60 -56.53 41.73
C GLU A 351 17.62 -55.90 42.71
N SER A 352 17.30 -54.78 43.38
CA SER A 352 18.18 -54.16 44.39
C SER A 352 18.36 -55.06 45.63
N PRO A 353 19.56 -55.12 46.21
CA PRO A 353 19.67 -54.73 47.63
C PRO A 353 20.87 -53.82 47.96
N GLU A 354 20.68 -53.11 49.08
CA GLU A 354 21.46 -52.06 49.74
C GLU A 354 22.97 -52.29 50.03
N PRO A 355 23.70 -51.23 50.46
CA PRO A 355 25.16 -51.14 50.37
C PRO A 355 25.89 -51.63 51.63
N GLU A 356 27.02 -52.32 51.45
CA GLU A 356 27.97 -52.55 52.55
C GLU A 356 29.42 -52.21 52.16
N VAL A 357 30.00 -51.33 52.97
CA VAL A 357 31.42 -51.00 53.05
C VAL A 357 32.12 -52.13 53.81
N PRO A 358 33.33 -52.59 53.39
CA PRO A 358 34.38 -52.66 54.41
C PRO A 358 35.85 -52.48 53.95
N LYS A 359 36.54 -51.68 54.76
CA LYS A 359 37.79 -51.96 55.51
C LYS A 359 38.98 -52.63 54.82
N SER A 360 40.06 -51.85 54.84
CA SER A 360 41.48 -52.21 54.90
C SER A 360 41.81 -53.41 55.80
N ARG A 361 42.68 -54.30 55.31
CA ARG A 361 43.69 -55.01 56.12
C ARG A 361 45.00 -55.22 55.33
N SER A 362 46.08 -54.81 56.00
CA SER A 362 47.46 -55.35 56.02
C SER A 362 47.61 -56.81 55.57
N SER A 363 48.73 -57.35 55.11
CA SER A 363 50.13 -56.94 54.93
C SER A 363 50.83 -58.21 54.43
N GLU A 364 51.70 -58.16 53.43
CA GLU A 364 52.82 -59.11 53.42
C GLU A 364 53.98 -58.65 52.52
N ARG A 365 55.18 -58.84 53.07
CA ARG A 365 56.47 -58.39 52.57
C ARG A 365 56.97 -59.28 51.43
N THR A 366 57.76 -58.71 50.53
CA THR A 366 59.03 -59.35 50.13
C THR A 366 59.99 -58.33 49.51
N ASP A 367 61.24 -58.46 49.95
CA ASP A 367 62.43 -57.72 49.57
C ASP A 367 62.64 -57.49 48.07
N ARG A 368 63.21 -56.32 47.73
CA ARG A 368 64.47 -56.27 46.96
C ARG A 368 65.15 -54.90 47.05
N ARG A 369 66.36 -54.96 47.60
CA ARG A 369 67.39 -53.93 47.71
C ARG A 369 67.69 -53.25 46.36
N ARG A 370 67.94 -51.94 46.37
CA ARG A 370 69.13 -51.33 45.73
C ARG A 370 69.38 -49.91 46.24
N ARG A 371 70.64 -49.71 46.63
CA ARG A 371 71.28 -48.49 47.11
C ARG A 371 71.33 -47.42 46.01
N ASN A 372 71.16 -46.15 46.37
CA ASN A 372 72.23 -45.18 46.17
C ASN A 372 72.03 -43.94 47.03
N SER A 373 73.10 -43.56 47.72
CA SER A 373 73.23 -42.32 48.46
C SER A 373 73.39 -41.14 47.50
N ARG A 374 72.96 -39.96 47.94
CA ARG A 374 73.80 -38.76 47.94
C ARG A 374 73.22 -37.73 48.90
N ASP A 375 74.13 -37.35 49.80
CA ASP A 375 74.05 -36.28 50.79
C ASP A 375 73.58 -34.94 50.20
N ALA A 376 72.89 -34.15 51.02
CA ALA A 376 73.49 -32.93 51.58
C ALA A 376 72.50 -32.22 52.50
N ASP A 377 72.98 -31.96 53.71
CA ASP A 377 72.54 -30.94 54.67
C ASP A 377 72.23 -29.60 53.96
N ASP A 378 71.44 -28.65 54.47
CA ASP A 378 71.59 -28.09 55.80
C ASP A 378 70.56 -26.97 56.08
N TYR A 379 70.30 -26.81 57.38
CA TYR A 379 69.90 -25.62 58.13
C TYR A 379 68.61 -24.80 57.88
N ARG A 380 67.78 -24.82 58.94
CA ARG A 380 67.37 -23.70 59.86
C ARG A 380 66.76 -22.44 59.21
N LYS A 381 65.79 -21.71 59.77
CA LYS A 381 65.20 -21.60 61.12
C LYS A 381 63.97 -20.67 61.04
N HIS A 382 63.01 -20.93 61.92
CA HIS A 382 62.14 -20.01 62.69
C HIS A 382 61.75 -18.62 62.12
N ARG A 383 60.45 -18.30 62.16
CA ARG A 383 59.72 -17.60 63.27
C ARG A 383 58.27 -17.39 62.80
N ARG A 384 57.26 -17.95 63.47
CA ARG A 384 56.56 -17.49 64.70
C ARG A 384 55.55 -16.35 64.49
N ARG A 385 54.32 -16.67 64.94
CA ARG A 385 53.25 -15.84 65.55
C ARG A 385 52.08 -15.36 64.66
N SER A 386 50.99 -16.14 64.77
CA SER A 386 49.58 -15.83 65.11
C SER A 386 49.28 -14.45 65.77
N PRO A 387 48.01 -14.07 66.10
CA PRO A 387 46.69 -14.71 65.89
C PRO A 387 45.48 -13.76 65.55
N ARG A 388 44.35 -14.41 65.18
CA ARG A 388 42.93 -14.18 65.62
C ARG A 388 42.09 -12.95 65.19
N ARG A 389 40.86 -13.34 64.77
CA ARG A 389 39.49 -12.88 65.14
C ARG A 389 38.91 -11.61 64.49
N SER A 390 37.82 -11.84 63.73
CA SER A 390 36.43 -11.39 63.99
C SER A 390 36.19 -9.94 63.56
N SER A 391 35.05 -9.46 63.08
CA SER A 391 33.67 -9.91 62.93
C SER A 391 32.99 -8.85 62.06
N ARG A 392 31.85 -9.19 61.44
CA ARG A 392 30.76 -8.28 61.06
C ARG A 392 31.07 -7.15 60.06
N ARG A 393 30.50 -7.27 58.88
CA ARG A 393 29.33 -6.46 58.53
C ARG A 393 28.41 -7.23 57.61
#